data_AF-A0A818NW39-F1
#
_entry.id   AF-A0A818NW39-F1
#
_cell.length_a   1.000
_cell.length_b   1.000
_cell.length_c   1.000
_cell.angle_alpha   90.00
_cell.angle_beta   90.00
_cell.angle_gamma   90.00
#
_symmetry.space_group_name_H-M   'P 1'
#
loop_
_entity.id
_entity.type
_entity.pdbx_description
1 polymer ?
#
loop_
_entity_poly.entity_id
_entity_poly.type
_entity_poly.pdbx_seq_one_letter_code
_entity_poly.pdbx_strand_id
1 'polypeptide(L)'
;MPVNVVITDPHGQTEIKNTNPVIQELKAIKSTGWMVLIGDGIHNFADGLAVGAAFSQDLILGITTTLAIAFHELPHELGDYAVLIQSGFSHYRAILWNFLSATTAIIGFFIGAALSTDNNVRQWIFAVTVGMFLYIALVDLLPTLLADGQVDFKRFIVVNIGFLLGIGIMFLLALFEDSLIHSS
;
A
#
# COMPACT_ATOMS: atom_id res chain seq x y z
N MET A 1 3.71 18.67 25.32
CA MET A 1 4.65 19.66 25.88
C MET A 1 5.98 19.47 25.19
N PRO A 2 6.70 20.53 24.79
CA PRO A 2 8.01 20.39 24.17
C PRO A 2 9.03 19.82 25.16
N VAL A 3 10.00 19.05 24.66
CA VAL A 3 11.04 18.43 25.49
C VAL A 3 12.31 19.25 25.34
N ASN A 4 12.86 19.68 26.48
CA ASN A 4 14.14 20.37 26.52
C ASN A 4 15.27 19.34 26.41
N VAL A 5 15.98 19.34 25.29
CA VAL A 5 17.19 18.52 25.14
C VAL A 5 18.40 19.40 25.46
N VAL A 6 19.17 18.96 26.45
CA VAL A 6 20.40 19.62 26.88
C VAL A 6 21.54 19.05 26.06
N ILE A 7 22.09 19.83 25.12
CA ILE A 7 23.24 19.42 24.32
C ILE A 7 24.45 20.19 24.84
N THR A 8 25.46 19.47 25.33
CA THR A 8 26.73 20.06 25.74
C THR A 8 27.72 19.91 24.59
N ASP A 9 28.25 21.01 24.09
CA ASP A 9 29.26 21.00 23.05
C ASP A 9 30.65 20.60 23.60
N PRO A 10 31.65 20.32 22.73
CA PRO A 10 33.01 19.98 23.16
C PRO A 10 33.74 21.09 23.95
N HIS A 11 33.21 22.30 23.97
CA HIS A 11 33.72 23.46 24.70
C HIS A 11 32.99 23.70 26.03
N GLY A 12 32.08 22.80 26.42
CA GLY A 12 31.34 22.87 27.68
C GLY A 12 30.16 23.84 27.66
N GLN A 13 29.78 24.38 26.49
CA GLN A 13 28.59 25.20 26.36
C GLN A 13 27.34 24.32 26.27
N THR A 14 26.34 24.68 27.07
CA THR A 14 25.08 23.93 27.16
C THR A 14 23.99 24.65 26.39
N GLU A 15 23.56 24.10 25.25
CA GLU A 15 22.44 24.62 24.47
C GLU A 15 21.16 23.86 24.84
N ILE A 16 20.13 24.56 25.31
CA ILE A 16 18.81 23.98 25.53
C ILE A 16 18.05 24.07 24.21
N LYS A 17 18.04 22.97 23.46
CA LYS A 17 17.24 22.88 22.23
C LYS A 17 15.82 22.49 22.58
N ASN A 18 14.93 23.46 22.49
CA ASN A 18 13.50 23.27 22.69
C ASN A 18 12.94 22.61 21.41
N THR A 19 12.90 21.28 21.41
CA THR A 19 12.55 20.52 20.21
C THR A 19 11.15 19.96 20.36
N ASN A 20 10.32 20.11 19.32
CA ASN A 20 9.00 19.48 19.33
C ASN A 20 9.20 17.96 19.33
N PRO A 21 8.67 17.21 20.33
CA PRO A 21 8.83 15.76 20.42
C PRO A 21 8.33 15.04 19.17
N VAL A 22 7.37 15.62 18.44
CA VAL A 22 6.93 15.13 17.14
C VAL A 22 8.06 15.14 16.12
N ILE A 23 8.77 16.26 15.99
CA ILE A 23 9.87 16.44 15.02
C ILE A 23 11.05 15.53 15.37
N GLN A 24 11.31 15.30 16.66
CA GLN A 24 12.39 14.41 17.11
C GLN A 24 12.08 12.94 16.80
N GLU A 25 10.85 12.50 17.04
CA GLU A 25 10.40 11.15 16.66
C GLU A 25 10.46 10.97 15.14
N LEU A 26 9.96 11.93 14.33
CA LEU A 26 10.00 11.84 12.87
C LEU A 26 11.43 11.71 12.31
N LYS A 27 12.42 12.35 12.94
CA LYS A 27 13.84 12.21 12.56
C LYS A 27 14.46 10.88 12.98
N ALA A 28 13.88 10.20 13.97
CA ALA A 28 14.35 8.91 14.48
C ALA A 28 13.70 7.71 13.76
N ILE A 29 12.68 7.94 12.94
CA ILE A 29 12.01 6.91 12.15
C ILE A 29 12.95 6.35 11.08
N LYS A 30 12.99 5.02 10.97
CA LYS A 30 13.77 4.33 9.93
C LYS A 30 13.21 4.66 8.54
N SER A 31 14.10 4.81 7.55
CA SER A 31 13.72 5.08 6.15
C SER A 31 12.67 4.11 5.60
N THR A 32 12.68 2.86 6.07
CA THR A 32 11.72 1.82 5.69
C THR A 32 10.28 2.23 5.98
N GLY A 33 9.99 2.90 7.10
CA GLY A 33 8.62 3.32 7.43
C GLY A 33 8.08 4.40 6.50
N TRP A 34 8.93 5.33 6.06
CA TRP A 34 8.54 6.33 5.07
C TRP A 34 8.36 5.74 3.67
N MET A 35 9.19 4.77 3.30
CA MET A 35 9.07 4.07 2.04
C MET A 35 7.74 3.32 1.95
N VAL A 36 7.35 2.60 3.01
CA VAL A 36 6.05 1.92 3.10
C VAL A 36 4.90 2.91 2.95
N LEU A 37 4.87 4.01 3.69
CA LEU A 37 3.79 5.00 3.58
C LEU A 37 3.63 5.61 2.18
N ILE A 38 4.74 5.86 1.49
CA ILE A 38 4.69 6.42 0.14
C ILE A 38 4.25 5.35 -0.85
N GLY A 39 4.76 4.12 -0.72
CA GLY A 39 4.34 2.97 -1.54
C GLY A 39 2.85 2.70 -1.40
N ASP A 40 2.37 2.62 -0.15
CA ASP A 40 0.96 2.44 0.20
C ASP A 40 0.07 3.57 -0.35
N GLY A 41 0.51 4.83 -0.25
CA GLY A 41 -0.23 5.95 -0.85
C GLY A 41 -0.31 5.88 -2.39
N ILE A 42 0.71 5.33 -3.05
CA ILE A 42 0.67 5.11 -4.50
C ILE A 42 -0.24 3.92 -4.82
N HIS A 43 -0.19 2.84 -4.04
CA HIS A 43 -1.05 1.66 -4.15
C HIS A 43 -2.52 2.04 -4.09
N ASN A 44 -2.92 2.69 -2.99
CA ASN A 44 -4.27 3.16 -2.73
C ASN A 44 -4.78 4.05 -3.86
N PHE A 45 -3.93 4.92 -4.41
CA PHE A 45 -4.30 5.74 -5.56
C PHE A 45 -4.66 4.90 -6.80
N ALA A 46 -3.90 3.84 -7.12
CA ALA A 46 -4.24 2.95 -8.23
C ALA A 46 -5.50 2.13 -7.97
N ASP A 47 -5.71 1.67 -6.75
CA ASP A 47 -6.95 1.02 -6.34
C ASP A 47 -8.14 1.93 -6.60
N GLY A 48 -8.02 3.18 -6.16
CA GLY A 48 -8.99 4.23 -6.44
C GLY A 48 -9.26 4.35 -7.94
N LEU A 49 -8.22 4.46 -8.78
CA LEU A 49 -8.36 4.55 -10.23
C LEU A 49 -9.14 3.36 -10.81
N ALA A 50 -8.81 2.13 -10.38
CA ALA A 50 -9.50 0.92 -10.82
C ALA A 50 -10.98 0.91 -10.40
N VAL A 51 -11.28 1.27 -9.15
CA VAL A 51 -12.67 1.38 -8.68
C VAL A 51 -13.43 2.44 -9.48
N GLY A 52 -12.86 3.63 -9.66
CA GLY A 52 -13.47 4.70 -10.44
C GLY A 52 -13.75 4.30 -11.88
N ALA A 53 -12.81 3.62 -12.52
CA ALA A 53 -12.95 3.08 -13.86
C ALA A 53 -14.02 1.98 -13.96
N ALA A 54 -14.12 1.11 -12.95
CA ALA A 54 -15.15 0.07 -12.89
C ALA A 54 -16.56 0.68 -12.76
N PHE A 55 -16.75 1.67 -11.88
CA PHE A 55 -18.03 2.38 -11.73
C PHE A 55 -18.42 3.22 -12.96
N SER A 56 -17.46 3.65 -13.79
CA SER A 56 -17.79 4.33 -15.04
C SER A 56 -18.38 3.38 -16.10
N GLN A 57 -18.15 2.07 -15.95
CA GLN A 57 -18.63 1.04 -16.87
C GLN A 57 -19.99 0.48 -16.42
N ASP A 58 -20.07 -0.01 -15.19
CA ASP A 58 -21.28 -0.64 -14.65
C ASP A 58 -21.29 -0.61 -13.12
N LEU A 59 -22.49 -0.54 -12.53
CA LEU A 59 -22.67 -0.50 -11.07
C LEU A 59 -22.26 -1.80 -10.38
N ILE A 60 -22.60 -2.96 -10.96
CA ILE A 60 -22.28 -4.28 -10.41
C ILE A 60 -20.77 -4.49 -10.47
N LEU A 61 -20.14 -4.12 -11.59
CA LEU A 61 -18.68 -4.17 -11.74
C LEU A 61 -18.00 -3.29 -10.69
N GLY A 62 -18.42 -2.03 -10.55
CA GLY A 62 -17.90 -1.10 -9.54
C GLY A 62 -17.98 -1.66 -8.12
N ILE A 63 -19.15 -2.15 -7.70
CA ILE A 63 -19.34 -2.76 -6.36
C ILE A 63 -18.43 -3.98 -6.17
N THR A 64 -18.35 -4.86 -7.17
CA THR A 64 -17.55 -6.07 -7.10
C THR A 64 -16.06 -5.75 -6.99
N THR A 65 -15.56 -4.80 -7.79
CA THR A 65 -14.17 -4.32 -7.74
C THR A 65 -13.84 -3.68 -6.40
N THR A 66 -14.71 -2.83 -5.85
CA THR A 66 -14.51 -2.25 -4.51
C THR A 66 -14.40 -3.32 -3.42
N LEU A 67 -15.29 -4.32 -3.44
CA LEU A 67 -15.25 -5.40 -2.45
C LEU A 67 -13.96 -6.22 -2.59
N ALA A 68 -13.56 -6.55 -3.82
CA ALA A 68 -12.33 -7.28 -4.09
C ALA A 68 -11.09 -6.54 -3.59
N ILE A 69 -11.04 -5.21 -3.77
CA ILE A 69 -9.97 -4.35 -3.26
C ILE A 69 -9.98 -4.29 -1.74
N ALA A 70 -11.13 -3.99 -1.14
CA ALA A 70 -11.26 -3.94 0.32
C ALA A 70 -10.79 -5.23 1.02
N PHE A 71 -11.00 -6.39 0.41
CA PHE A 71 -10.55 -7.67 0.98
C PHE A 71 -9.03 -7.88 0.96
N HIS A 72 -8.28 -7.28 0.02
CA HIS A 72 -6.82 -7.39 0.02
C HIS A 72 -6.13 -6.19 0.69
N GLU A 73 -6.78 -5.04 0.74
CA GLU A 73 -6.29 -3.87 1.47
C GLU A 73 -6.36 -4.05 2.99
N LEU A 74 -7.40 -4.70 3.52
CA LEU A 74 -7.49 -4.96 4.96
C LEU A 74 -6.27 -5.72 5.52
N PRO A 75 -5.82 -6.86 4.93
CA PRO A 75 -4.57 -7.50 5.32
C PRO A 75 -3.32 -6.64 5.06
N HIS A 76 -3.29 -5.89 3.95
CA HIS A 76 -2.14 -5.06 3.57
C HIS A 76 -1.90 -3.94 4.58
N GLU A 77 -2.94 -3.17 4.90
CA GLU A 77 -2.90 -2.08 5.88
C GLU A 77 -2.48 -2.56 7.28
N LEU A 78 -2.91 -3.76 7.68
CA LEU A 78 -2.48 -4.37 8.95
C LEU A 78 -0.98 -4.74 8.94
N GLY A 79 -0.47 -5.17 7.79
CA GLY A 79 0.96 -5.42 7.57
C GLY A 79 1.78 -4.13 7.66
N ASP A 80 1.33 -3.09 6.97
CA ASP A 80 1.98 -1.78 6.92
C ASP A 80 2.00 -1.14 8.31
N TYR A 81 0.89 -1.21 9.04
CA TYR A 81 0.83 -0.83 10.44
C TYR A 81 1.93 -1.51 11.27
N ALA A 82 2.11 -2.83 11.14
CA ALA A 82 3.14 -3.56 11.87
C ALA A 82 4.56 -3.07 11.52
N VAL A 83 4.82 -2.79 10.24
CA VAL A 83 6.11 -2.25 9.78
C VAL A 83 6.34 -0.82 10.29
N LEU A 84 5.30 0.02 10.37
CA LEU A 84 5.40 1.38 10.91
C LEU A 84 5.78 1.40 12.38
N ILE A 85 5.17 0.53 13.20
CA ILE A 85 5.56 0.36 14.60
C ILE A 85 7.02 -0.08 14.70
N GLN A 86 7.44 -1.06 13.89
CA GLN A 86 8.81 -1.56 13.91
C GLN A 86 9.85 -0.57 13.35
N SER A 87 9.39 0.40 12.57
CA SER A 87 10.17 1.51 12.02
C SER A 87 10.29 2.70 12.96
N GLY A 88 9.57 2.69 14.09
CA GLY A 88 9.69 3.69 15.15
C GLY A 88 8.51 4.66 15.27
N PHE A 89 7.41 4.45 14.54
CA PHE A 89 6.19 5.23 14.76
C PHE A 89 5.50 4.82 16.07
N SER A 90 4.95 5.79 16.80
CA SER A 90 4.00 5.51 17.88
C SER A 90 2.67 4.96 17.33
N HIS A 91 1.96 4.14 18.13
CA HIS A 91 0.71 3.48 17.71
C HIS A 91 -0.32 4.43 17.06
N TYR A 92 -0.59 5.57 17.68
CA TYR A 92 -1.53 6.54 17.15
C TYR A 92 -1.06 7.15 15.82
N ARG A 93 0.24 7.38 15.66
CA ARG A 93 0.77 7.94 14.41
C ARG A 93 0.82 6.90 13.30
N ALA A 94 1.18 5.66 13.60
CA ALA A 94 1.14 4.58 12.61
C ALA A 94 -0.28 4.46 12.02
N ILE A 95 -1.32 4.39 12.86
CA ILE A 95 -2.72 4.35 12.38
C ILE A 95 -3.08 5.59 11.58
N LEU A 96 -2.73 6.79 12.08
CA LEU A 96 -3.06 8.04 11.40
C LEU A 96 -2.40 8.14 10.02
N TRP A 97 -1.11 7.83 9.92
CA TRP A 97 -0.39 7.92 8.65
C TRP A 97 -0.86 6.86 7.65
N ASN A 98 -1.14 5.65 8.11
CA ASN A 98 -1.73 4.57 7.30
C ASN A 98 -3.13 4.94 6.78
N PHE A 99 -3.94 5.56 7.62
CA PHE A 99 -5.24 6.08 7.19
C PHE A 99 -5.09 7.22 6.19
N LEU A 100 -4.10 8.10 6.37
CA LEU A 100 -3.84 9.21 5.45
C LEU A 100 -3.39 8.71 4.08
N SER A 101 -2.53 7.69 4.00
CA SER A 101 -2.19 7.07 2.71
C SER A 101 -3.42 6.46 2.04
N ALA A 102 -4.30 5.78 2.78
CA ALA A 102 -5.55 5.24 2.23
C ALA A 102 -6.47 6.32 1.59
N THR A 103 -6.44 7.56 2.08
CA THR A 103 -7.25 8.65 1.48
C THR A 103 -6.89 8.97 0.03
N THR A 104 -5.69 8.60 -0.43
CA THR A 104 -5.29 8.74 -1.84
C THR A 104 -6.18 7.94 -2.80
N ALA A 105 -6.78 6.84 -2.33
CA ALA A 105 -7.77 6.06 -3.09
C ALA A 105 -9.00 6.88 -3.48
N ILE A 106 -9.42 7.82 -2.63
CA ILE A 106 -10.54 8.71 -2.93
C ILE A 106 -10.19 9.62 -4.12
N ILE A 107 -8.95 10.13 -4.16
CA ILE A 107 -8.47 10.95 -5.26
C ILE A 107 -8.39 10.11 -6.54
N GLY A 108 -7.82 8.91 -6.45
CA GLY A 108 -7.77 7.94 -7.55
C GLY A 108 -9.16 7.63 -8.10
N PHE A 109 -10.15 7.41 -7.23
CA PHE A 109 -11.53 7.15 -7.60
C PHE A 109 -12.13 8.23 -8.49
N PHE A 110 -12.04 9.50 -8.08
CA PHE A 110 -12.61 10.59 -8.86
C PHE A 110 -11.89 10.78 -10.20
N ILE A 111 -10.56 10.61 -10.22
CA ILE A 111 -9.79 10.69 -11.47
C ILE A 111 -10.15 9.52 -12.39
N GLY A 112 -10.23 8.30 -11.86
CA GLY A 112 -10.59 7.10 -12.61
C GLY A 112 -11.98 7.21 -13.21
N ALA A 113 -12.97 7.62 -12.41
CA ALA A 113 -14.34 7.82 -12.87
C ALA A 113 -14.44 8.92 -13.95
N ALA A 114 -13.69 10.01 -13.81
CA ALA A 114 -13.72 11.13 -14.76
C ALA A 114 -13.03 10.80 -16.10
N LEU A 115 -11.90 10.09 -16.06
CA LEU A 115 -11.09 9.81 -17.26
C LEU A 115 -11.58 8.58 -18.04
N SER A 116 -12.29 7.65 -17.39
CA SER A 116 -12.71 6.36 -17.99
C SER A 116 -13.98 6.47 -18.83
N THR A 117 -14.19 7.61 -19.50
CA THR A 117 -15.32 7.84 -20.41
C THR A 117 -15.08 7.22 -21.79
N ASP A 118 -13.80 7.09 -22.19
CA ASP A 118 -13.38 6.35 -23.38
C ASP A 118 -12.86 4.96 -22.96
N ASN A 119 -13.30 3.92 -23.68
CA ASN A 119 -12.83 2.55 -23.51
C ASN A 119 -11.30 2.42 -23.62
N ASN A 120 -10.66 3.20 -24.51
CA ASN A 120 -9.21 3.15 -24.68
C ASN A 120 -8.50 3.70 -23.44
N VAL A 121 -8.94 4.84 -22.92
CA VAL A 121 -8.38 5.44 -21.69
C VAL A 121 -8.57 4.51 -20.50
N ARG A 122 -9.74 3.86 -20.40
CA ARG A 122 -10.01 2.86 -19.36
C ARG A 122 -9.05 1.66 -19.42
N GLN A 123 -8.79 1.13 -20.61
CA GLN A 123 -7.82 0.03 -20.79
C GLN A 123 -6.41 0.44 -20.36
N TRP A 124 -5.99 1.68 -20.67
CA TRP A 124 -4.71 2.21 -20.20
C TRP A 124 -4.65 2.40 -18.69
N ILE A 125 -5.74 2.86 -18.07
CA ILE A 125 -5.84 2.94 -16.60
C ILE A 125 -5.65 1.55 -15.98
N PHE A 126 -6.37 0.54 -16.46
CA PHE A 126 -6.21 -0.83 -15.95
C PHE A 126 -4.80 -1.37 -16.21
N ALA A 127 -4.20 -1.13 -17.38
CA ALA A 127 -2.84 -1.56 -17.67
C ALA A 127 -1.81 -0.93 -16.72
N VAL A 128 -1.98 0.36 -16.40
CA VAL A 128 -1.13 1.08 -15.43
C VAL A 128 -1.34 0.54 -14.02
N THR A 129 -2.59 0.33 -13.59
CA THR A 129 -2.93 -0.25 -12.28
C THR A 129 -2.29 -1.63 -12.11
N VAL A 130 -2.48 -2.53 -13.07
CA VAL A 130 -1.88 -3.89 -13.03
C VAL A 130 -0.36 -3.83 -13.02
N GLY A 131 0.24 -2.93 -13.82
CA GLY A 131 1.69 -2.72 -13.83
C GLY A 131 2.23 -2.23 -12.48
N MET A 132 1.48 -1.37 -11.80
CA MET A 132 1.86 -0.90 -10.47
C MET A 132 1.76 -2.01 -9.41
N PHE A 133 0.69 -2.81 -9.40
CA PHE A 133 0.60 -3.96 -8.48
C PHE A 133 1.77 -4.92 -8.66
N LEU A 134 2.20 -5.17 -9.89
CA LEU A 134 3.38 -5.97 -10.16
C LEU A 134 4.65 -5.30 -9.61
N TYR A 135 4.81 -3.99 -9.77
CA TYR A 135 5.94 -3.24 -9.24
C TYR A 135 6.00 -3.28 -7.71
N ILE A 136 4.90 -3.01 -7.02
CA ILE A 136 4.81 -3.02 -5.56
C ILE A 136 5.08 -4.44 -5.02
N ALA A 137 4.50 -5.47 -5.64
CA ALA A 137 4.81 -6.85 -5.28
C ALA A 137 6.30 -7.19 -5.42
N LEU A 138 7.00 -6.64 -6.41
CA LEU A 138 8.43 -6.87 -6.61
C LEU A 138 9.32 -6.01 -5.69
N VAL A 139 8.92 -4.80 -5.35
CA VAL A 139 9.76 -3.86 -4.60
C VAL A 139 9.52 -3.94 -3.09
N ASP A 140 8.30 -4.19 -2.64
CA ASP A 140 7.98 -4.20 -1.22
C ASP A 140 7.88 -5.63 -0.65
N LEU A 141 7.22 -6.54 -1.37
CA LEU A 141 7.02 -7.91 -0.89
C LEU A 141 8.27 -8.79 -1.10
N LEU A 142 8.91 -8.71 -2.28
CA LEU A 142 10.05 -9.59 -2.59
C LEU A 142 11.25 -9.39 -1.64
N PRO A 143 11.69 -8.15 -1.30
CA PRO A 143 12.78 -7.97 -0.34
C PRO A 143 12.39 -8.46 1.06
N THR A 144 11.14 -8.27 1.47
CA THR A 144 10.63 -8.75 2.77
C THR A 144 10.64 -10.28 2.86
N LEU A 145 10.38 -10.98 1.76
CA LEU A 145 10.49 -12.44 1.69
C LEU A 145 11.95 -12.93 1.73
N LEU A 146 12.90 -12.12 1.26
CA LEU A 146 14.33 -12.47 1.11
C LEU A 146 15.23 -11.88 2.22
N ALA A 147 14.71 -10.98 3.05
CA ALA A 147 15.47 -10.18 4.02
C ALA A 147 16.19 -11.01 5.11
N ASP A 148 15.75 -12.24 5.39
CA ASP A 148 16.37 -13.07 6.44
C ASP A 148 17.66 -13.77 6.00
N GLY A 149 18.09 -13.70 4.74
CA GLY A 149 19.38 -14.22 4.26
C GLY A 149 19.54 -15.76 4.32
N GLN A 150 18.71 -16.47 5.08
CA GLN A 150 18.61 -17.93 5.13
C GLN A 150 17.28 -18.36 4.49
N VAL A 151 17.33 -18.61 3.19
CA VAL A 151 16.24 -19.30 2.49
C VAL A 151 16.31 -20.79 2.84
N ASP A 152 15.64 -21.17 3.92
CA ASP A 152 15.35 -22.60 4.20
C ASP A 152 14.51 -23.17 3.05
N PHE A 153 14.80 -24.41 2.64
CA PHE A 153 14.07 -25.13 1.61
C PHE A 153 12.56 -25.15 1.89
N LYS A 154 12.16 -25.20 3.17
CA LYS A 154 10.75 -25.10 3.57
C LYS A 154 10.13 -23.76 3.21
N ARG A 155 10.83 -22.64 3.47
CA ARG A 155 10.36 -21.29 3.14
C ARG A 155 10.26 -21.10 1.63
N PHE A 156 11.23 -21.64 0.88
CA PHE A 156 11.17 -21.67 -0.59
C PHE A 156 9.91 -22.41 -1.08
N ILE A 157 9.61 -23.60 -0.57
CA ILE A 157 8.42 -24.37 -0.96
C ILE A 157 7.13 -23.61 -0.59
N VAL A 158 7.02 -23.06 0.62
CA VAL A 158 5.81 -22.34 1.07
C VAL A 158 5.55 -21.10 0.22
N VAL A 159 6.59 -20.30 -0.08
CA VAL A 159 6.45 -19.10 -0.91
C VAL A 159 6.05 -19.46 -2.34
N ASN A 160 6.67 -20.48 -2.94
CA ASN A 160 6.31 -20.91 -4.30
C ASN A 160 4.89 -21.49 -4.37
N ILE A 161 4.46 -22.27 -3.36
CA ILE A 161 3.06 -22.75 -3.27
C ILE A 161 2.10 -21.57 -3.14
N GLY A 162 2.39 -20.60 -2.25
CA GLY A 162 1.57 -19.40 -2.09
C GLY A 162 1.46 -18.59 -3.38
N PHE A 163 2.56 -18.42 -4.10
CA PHE A 163 2.59 -17.72 -5.39
C PHE A 163 1.78 -18.45 -6.47
N LEU A 164 1.97 -19.77 -6.62
CA LEU A 164 1.20 -20.60 -7.56
C LEU A 164 -0.29 -20.62 -7.23
N LEU A 165 -0.63 -20.64 -5.95
CA LEU A 165 -2.01 -20.61 -5.47
C LEU A 165 -2.65 -19.24 -5.75
N GLY A 166 -1.91 -18.14 -5.55
CA GLY A 166 -2.34 -16.79 -5.93
C GLY A 166 -2.61 -16.66 -7.43
N ILE A 167 -1.70 -17.14 -8.28
CA ILE A 167 -1.90 -17.21 -9.74
C ILE A 167 -3.14 -18.05 -10.07
N GLY A 168 -3.30 -19.21 -9.42
CA GLY A 168 -4.44 -20.10 -9.65
C GLY A 168 -5.78 -19.46 -9.31
N ILE A 169 -5.86 -18.74 -8.19
CA ILE A 169 -7.08 -18.00 -7.80
C ILE A 169 -7.38 -16.89 -8.81
N MET A 170 -6.39 -16.09 -9.20
CA MET A 170 -6.57 -15.01 -10.17
C MET A 170 -7.01 -15.54 -11.54
N PHE A 171 -6.42 -16.66 -11.98
CA PHE A 171 -6.80 -17.32 -13.22
C PHE A 171 -8.24 -17.88 -13.16
N LEU A 172 -8.63 -18.47 -12.03
CA LEU A 172 -10.01 -18.92 -11.82
C LEU A 172 -11.00 -17.76 -11.86
N LEU A 173 -10.71 -16.65 -11.18
CA LEU A 173 -11.55 -15.45 -11.21
C LEU A 173 -11.73 -14.91 -12.63
N ALA A 174 -10.65 -14.85 -13.41
CA ALA A 174 -10.72 -14.42 -14.81
C ALA A 174 -11.63 -15.33 -15.67
N LEU A 175 -11.59 -16.65 -15.46
CA LEU A 175 -12.46 -17.58 -16.17
C LEU A 175 -13.95 -17.44 -15.78
N PHE A 176 -14.22 -17.09 -14.52
CA PHE A 176 -15.59 -16.87 -14.05
C PHE A 176 -16.15 -15.50 -14.47
N GLU A 177 -15.28 -14.50 -14.66
CA GLU A 177 -15.67 -13.16 -15.13
C GLU A 177 -16.31 -13.22 -16.53
N ASP A 178 -15.73 -13.96 -17.47
CA ASP A 178 -16.28 -14.14 -18.83
C ASP A 178 -17.67 -14.80 -18.81
N SER A 179 -17.88 -15.72 -17.87
CA SER A 179 -19.14 -16.44 -17.69
C SER A 179 -20.25 -15.56 -17.08
N LEU A 180 -19.89 -14.57 -16.26
CA LEU A 180 -20.83 -13.62 -15.67
C LEU A 180 -21.28 -12.57 -16.68
N ILE A 181 -20.36 -12.05 -17.50
CA ILE A 181 -20.64 -10.99 -18.49
C ILE A 181 -21.52 -11.49 -19.64
N HIS A 182 -21.44 -12.77 -20.02
CA HIS A 182 -22.26 -13.34 -21.11
C HIS A 182 -23.64 -13.87 -20.65
N SER A 183 -23.98 -13.77 -19.36
CA SER A 183 -25.25 -14.26 -18.80
C SER A 183 -26.35 -13.19 -18.59
N SER A 184 -26.04 -11.92 -18.90
CA SER A 184 -26.95 -10.75 -18.87
C SER A 184 -27.16 -10.16 -20.25
#